data_AF-A0AAV5BSB6-F1
#
_entry.id   AF-A0AAV5BSB6-F1
#
_cell.length_a   1.000
_cell.length_b   1.000
_cell.length_c   1.000
_cell.angle_alpha   90.00
_cell.angle_beta   90.00
_cell.angle_gamma   90.00
#
_symmetry.space_group_name_H-M   'P 1'
#
loop_
_entity.id
_entity.type
_entity.pdbx_description
1 polymer ?
#
loop_
_entity_poly.entity_id
_entity_poly.type
_entity_poly.pdbx_seq_one_letter_code
_entity_poly.pdbx_strand_id
1 'polypeptide(L)'
;MESGAYPVQLLHRAAGSGQWRNLGAAYAAVTFLRPQGQSLVLYAGGPDGQQRRRIVFAYPILPGDAFESLDGATLTWAEPESGADFALCFLDDAACAAVCGAIAPVMRAPAVDGIAETLAGLRVAREEAAPAPPGGGDIAARLAQLSISRA
;
A
#
# COMPACT_ATOMS: atom_id res chain seq x y z
N MET A 1 3.77 5.50 14.81
CA MET A 1 4.89 6.32 14.33
C MET A 1 4.37 7.14 13.17
N GLU A 2 4.33 8.46 13.30
CA GLU A 2 3.93 9.32 12.19
C GLU A 2 4.95 9.16 11.07
N SER A 3 4.53 8.57 9.95
CA SER A 3 5.35 8.57 8.74
C SER A 3 5.34 10.01 8.22
N GLY A 4 6.42 10.74 8.52
CA GLY A 4 6.65 12.07 7.98
C GLY A 4 6.70 12.04 6.45
N ALA A 5 6.40 13.18 5.82
CA ALA A 5 6.62 13.34 4.39
C ALA A 5 8.04 13.89 4.19
N TYR A 6 8.88 13.17 3.46
CA TYR A 6 10.31 13.46 3.32
C TYR A 6 10.61 14.13 1.98
N PRO A 7 11.45 15.17 1.93
CA PRO A 7 11.80 15.84 0.68
C PRO A 7 12.56 14.89 -0.26
N VAL A 8 12.15 14.87 -1.53
CA VAL A 8 12.73 14.03 -2.57
C VAL A 8 12.81 14.77 -3.91
N GLN A 9 13.69 14.31 -4.79
CA GLN A 9 13.57 14.51 -6.23
C GLN A 9 13.05 13.23 -6.89
N LEU A 10 12.00 13.35 -7.71
CA LEU A 10 11.48 12.23 -8.49
C LEU A 10 12.19 12.14 -9.83
N LEU A 11 12.76 10.98 -10.13
CA LEU A 11 13.32 10.65 -11.44
C LEU A 11 12.47 9.57 -12.12
N HIS A 12 12.42 9.63 -13.44
CA HIS A 12 11.76 8.65 -14.28
C HIS A 12 12.64 8.28 -15.48
N ARG A 13 12.67 7.00 -15.81
CA ARG A 13 13.31 6.45 -17.00
C ARG A 13 12.27 5.63 -17.74
N ALA A 14 11.97 6.02 -18.97
CA ALA A 14 11.01 5.30 -19.79
C ALA A 14 11.56 3.90 -20.17
N ALA A 15 10.66 2.96 -20.41
CA ALA A 15 11.03 1.62 -20.87
C ALA A 15 11.91 1.67 -22.12
N GLY A 16 13.01 0.89 -22.11
CA GLY A 16 13.98 0.86 -23.19
C GLY A 16 14.83 2.14 -23.35
N SER A 17 14.60 3.17 -22.53
CA SER A 17 15.46 4.36 -22.49
C SER A 17 16.60 4.15 -21.50
N GLY A 18 17.82 4.54 -21.87
CA GLY A 18 18.97 4.51 -20.96
C GLY A 18 19.08 5.76 -20.07
N GLN A 19 18.19 6.74 -20.23
CA GLN A 19 18.35 8.08 -19.66
C GLN A 19 17.31 8.38 -18.59
N TRP A 20 17.78 8.75 -17.40
CA TRP A 20 16.95 9.30 -16.33
C TRP A 20 16.55 10.74 -16.60
N ARG A 21 15.28 11.08 -16.33
CA ARG A 21 14.73 12.43 -16.39
C ARG A 21 14.26 12.85 -15.02
N ASN A 22 14.66 14.05 -14.59
CA ASN A 22 14.17 14.64 -13.35
C ASN A 22 12.78 15.26 -13.57
N LEU A 23 11.79 14.80 -12.80
CA LEU A 23 10.40 15.25 -12.86
C LEU A 23 10.09 16.38 -11.86
N GLY A 24 11.00 16.64 -10.92
CA GLY A 24 10.90 17.75 -9.96
C GLY A 24 10.98 17.31 -8.50
N ALA A 25 10.93 18.31 -7.62
CA ALA A 25 10.93 18.12 -6.17
C ALA A 25 9.52 17.82 -5.63
N ALA A 26 9.43 16.94 -4.64
CA ALA A 26 8.20 16.57 -3.96
C ALA A 26 8.49 16.11 -2.53
N TYR A 27 7.44 15.67 -1.82
CA TYR A 27 7.57 15.07 -0.49
C TYR A 27 6.97 13.66 -0.50
N ALA A 28 7.79 12.65 -0.23
CA ALA A 28 7.43 11.24 -0.23
C ALA A 28 6.92 10.77 1.13
N ALA A 29 5.84 10.01 1.14
CA ALA A 29 5.36 9.29 2.30
C ALA A 29 4.75 7.94 1.89
N VAL A 30 4.70 7.01 2.83
CA VAL A 30 3.94 5.77 2.66
C VAL A 30 2.67 5.88 3.48
N THR A 31 1.51 5.76 2.83
CA THR A 31 0.21 5.94 3.48
C THR A 31 -0.84 5.01 2.89
N PHE A 32 -1.98 4.92 3.56
CA PHE A 32 -3.11 4.10 3.12
C PHE A 32 -4.09 4.93 2.29
N LEU A 33 -4.24 4.62 1.01
CA LEU A 33 -5.23 5.23 0.12
C LEU A 33 -6.39 4.27 -0.12
N ARG A 34 -7.63 4.75 -0.06
CA ARG A 34 -8.82 3.96 -0.41
C ARG A 34 -9.16 4.19 -1.89
N PRO A 35 -9.40 3.14 -2.70
CA PRO A 35 -9.42 1.71 -2.35
C PRO A 35 -8.08 0.98 -2.49
N GLN A 36 -7.00 1.65 -2.92
CA GLN A 36 -5.74 1.01 -3.35
C GLN A 36 -4.95 0.27 -2.27
N GLY A 37 -5.12 0.62 -0.99
CA GLY A 37 -4.32 0.06 0.11
C GLY A 37 -3.08 0.90 0.43
N GLN A 38 -2.03 0.24 0.94
CA GLN A 38 -0.77 0.91 1.25
C GLN A 38 -0.11 1.39 -0.06
N SER A 39 0.25 2.67 -0.12
CA SER A 39 0.74 3.33 -1.31
C SER A 39 1.93 4.24 -0.99
N LEU A 40 2.90 4.28 -1.89
CA LEU A 40 3.92 5.32 -1.93
C LEU A 40 3.31 6.56 -2.60
N VAL A 41 3.27 7.67 -1.88
CA VAL A 41 2.59 8.90 -2.30
C VAL A 41 3.56 10.06 -2.27
N LEU A 42 3.52 10.88 -3.32
CA LEU A 42 4.25 12.14 -3.38
C LEU A 42 3.28 13.32 -3.32
N TYR A 43 3.61 14.29 -2.48
CA TYR A 43 2.86 15.53 -2.33
C TYR A 43 3.60 16.71 -2.95
N ALA A 44 2.84 17.60 -3.60
CA ALA A 44 3.29 18.96 -3.86
C ALA A 44 3.20 19.79 -2.57
N GLY A 45 4.34 20.30 -2.11
CA GLY A 45 4.45 21.12 -0.91
C GLY A 45 4.79 20.31 0.36
N GLY A 46 5.60 20.94 1.22
CA GLY A 46 6.16 20.31 2.41
C GLY A 46 5.20 20.20 3.59
N PRO A 47 5.64 19.56 4.67
CA PRO A 47 4.80 19.32 5.82
C PRO A 47 4.36 20.59 6.56
N ASP A 48 5.12 21.67 6.41
CA ASP A 48 5.02 22.92 7.18
C ASP A 48 4.04 23.96 6.58
N GLY A 49 3.36 23.63 5.48
CA GLY A 49 2.56 24.59 4.71
C GLY A 49 1.06 24.62 5.05
N GLN A 50 0.50 25.83 5.18
CA GLN A 50 -0.94 26.16 5.23
C GLN A 50 -1.75 25.71 3.98
N GLN A 51 -1.12 25.17 2.93
CA GLN A 51 -1.80 24.67 1.74
C GLN A 51 -2.05 23.17 1.84
N ARG A 52 -3.22 22.73 1.36
CA ARG A 52 -3.58 21.32 1.26
C ARG A 52 -2.51 20.57 0.46
N ARG A 53 -1.82 19.63 1.10
CA ARG A 53 -0.87 18.71 0.45
C ARG A 53 -1.60 17.98 -0.68
N ARG A 54 -1.28 18.32 -1.92
CA ARG A 54 -1.89 17.71 -3.11
C ARG A 54 -1.06 16.52 -3.53
N ILE A 55 -1.69 15.36 -3.67
CA ILE A 55 -1.06 14.18 -4.27
C ILE A 55 -0.74 14.51 -5.74
N VAL A 56 0.53 14.39 -6.10
CA VAL A 56 1.02 14.54 -7.48
C VAL A 56 1.44 13.22 -8.10
N PHE A 57 1.69 12.21 -7.26
CA PHE A 57 2.02 10.86 -7.67
C PHE A 57 1.56 9.88 -6.59
N ALA A 58 1.02 8.74 -7.00
CA ALA A 58 0.67 7.65 -6.12
C ALA A 58 0.99 6.33 -6.81
N TYR A 59 1.69 5.46 -6.10
CA TYR A 59 2.04 4.12 -6.55
C TYR A 59 1.54 3.11 -5.50
N PRO A 60 0.57 2.24 -5.84
CA PRO A 60 0.14 1.19 -4.93
C PRO A 60 1.30 0.20 -4.71
N ILE A 61 1.63 -0.08 -3.45
CA ILE A 61 2.69 -1.04 -3.14
C ILE A 61 2.07 -2.43 -3.13
N LEU A 62 2.49 -3.28 -4.07
CA LEU A 62 1.97 -4.61 -4.25
C LEU A 62 2.98 -5.68 -3.79
N PRO A 63 2.51 -6.85 -3.32
CA PRO A 63 3.38 -7.99 -3.12
C PRO A 63 4.09 -8.36 -4.43
N GLY A 64 5.42 -8.45 -4.39
CA GLY A 64 6.25 -8.74 -5.57
C GLY A 64 6.93 -7.52 -6.19
N ASP A 65 6.58 -6.29 -5.81
CA ASP A 65 7.30 -5.10 -6.25
C ASP A 65 8.77 -5.10 -5.80
N ALA A 66 9.71 -4.84 -6.72
CA ALA A 66 11.12 -4.77 -6.38
C ALA A 66 11.53 -3.33 -6.04
N PHE A 67 11.44 -2.98 -4.75
CA PHE A 67 11.98 -1.72 -4.22
C PHE A 67 13.43 -1.91 -3.76
N GLU A 68 14.36 -1.14 -4.34
CA GLU A 68 15.78 -1.22 -4.04
C GLU A 68 16.33 0.11 -3.54
N SER A 69 17.03 0.08 -2.39
CA SER A 69 17.75 1.24 -1.88
C SER A 69 19.18 1.23 -2.42
N LEU A 70 19.54 2.26 -3.19
CA LEU A 70 20.87 2.50 -3.75
C LEU A 70 21.57 3.63 -2.98
N ASP A 71 22.87 3.47 -2.75
CA ASP A 71 23.76 4.49 -2.18
C ASP A 71 23.28 5.15 -0.86
N GLY A 72 22.42 4.46 -0.10
CA GLY A 72 21.83 4.94 1.16
C GLY A 72 20.69 5.96 1.01
N ALA A 73 20.71 6.80 -0.01
CA ALA A 73 19.77 7.92 -0.17
C ALA A 73 18.85 7.84 -1.40
N THR A 74 18.92 6.77 -2.21
CA THR A 74 18.09 6.64 -3.41
C THR A 74 17.22 5.39 -3.33
N LEU A 75 15.91 5.53 -3.53
CA LEU A 75 14.98 4.41 -3.64
C LEU A 75 14.58 4.24 -5.10
N THR A 76 14.70 3.04 -5.66
CA THR A 76 14.32 2.71 -7.05
C THR A 76 13.31 1.58 -7.11
N TRP A 77 12.45 1.60 -8.13
CA TRP A 77 11.57 0.48 -8.48
C TRP A 77 11.21 0.53 -9.96
N ALA A 78 10.91 -0.63 -10.53
CA ALA A 78 10.35 -0.76 -11.86
C ALA A 78 8.82 -0.80 -11.78
N GLU A 79 8.15 -0.11 -12.70
CA GLU A 79 6.70 -0.18 -12.88
C GLU A 79 6.37 -1.36 -13.80
N PRO A 80 5.67 -2.40 -13.30
CA PRO A 80 5.54 -3.67 -14.02
C PRO A 80 4.79 -3.58 -15.36
N GLU A 81 3.80 -2.70 -15.49
CA GLU A 81 2.94 -2.66 -16.68
C GLU A 81 3.62 -1.97 -17.87
N SER A 82 4.31 -0.86 -17.61
CA SER A 82 4.99 -0.06 -18.62
C SER A 82 6.45 -0.43 -18.83
N GLY A 83 7.08 -1.06 -17.83
CA GLY A 83 8.53 -1.30 -17.81
C GLY A 83 9.35 -0.03 -17.61
N ALA A 84 8.73 1.07 -17.18
CA ALA A 84 9.43 2.29 -16.79
C ALA A 84 10.05 2.12 -15.41
N ASP A 85 11.19 2.78 -15.18
CA ASP A 85 11.81 2.83 -13.86
C ASP A 85 11.59 4.19 -13.20
N PHE A 86 11.45 4.18 -11.89
CA PHE A 86 11.35 5.37 -11.07
C PHE A 86 12.45 5.37 -10.00
N ALA A 87 12.86 6.57 -9.61
CA ALA A 87 13.74 6.77 -8.47
C ALA A 87 13.29 7.96 -7.61
N LEU A 88 13.43 7.83 -6.30
CA LEU A 88 13.36 8.92 -5.35
C LEU A 88 14.75 9.17 -4.77
N CYS A 89 15.30 10.35 -5.03
CA CYS A 89 16.53 10.80 -4.39
C CYS A 89 16.16 11.62 -3.15
N PHE A 90 16.47 11.08 -1.97
CA PHE A 90 16.24 11.73 -0.68
C PHE A 90 17.36 12.71 -0.34
N LEU A 91 17.06 13.66 0.55
CA LEU A 91 18.07 14.60 1.05
C LEU A 91 19.12 13.90 1.94
N ASP A 92 18.72 12.85 2.64
CA ASP A 92 19.57 12.12 3.57
C ASP A 92 19.17 10.63 3.68
N ASP A 93 20.11 9.82 4.15
CA ASP A 93 19.98 8.37 4.29
C ASP A 93 18.89 7.97 5.29
N ALA A 94 18.66 8.79 6.33
CA ALA A 94 17.68 8.48 7.37
C ALA A 94 16.25 8.59 6.83
N ALA A 95 15.98 9.58 5.98
CA ALA A 95 14.73 9.75 5.26
C ALA A 95 14.45 8.58 4.31
N CYS A 96 15.46 8.17 3.54
CA CYS A 96 15.37 7.00 2.66
C CYS A 96 15.07 5.73 3.48
N ALA A 97 15.86 5.49 4.54
CA ALA A 97 15.67 4.34 5.43
C ALA A 97 14.29 4.31 6.09
N ALA A 98 13.74 5.47 6.46
CA ALA A 98 12.39 5.58 7.02
C ALA A 98 11.30 5.19 6.01
N VAL A 99 11.41 5.63 4.76
CA VAL A 99 10.47 5.25 3.69
C VAL A 99 10.63 3.76 3.34
N CYS A 100 11.86 3.26 3.16
CA CYS A 100 12.13 1.84 2.93
C CYS A 100 11.57 0.96 4.07
N GLY A 101 11.74 1.38 5.32
CA GLY A 101 11.19 0.69 6.48
C GLY A 101 9.65 0.66 6.51
N ALA A 102 8.99 1.68 5.93
CA ALA A 102 7.54 1.71 5.81
C ALA A 102 6.99 0.87 4.64
N ILE A 103 7.81 0.64 3.59
CA ILE A 103 7.49 -0.24 2.46
C ILE A 103 7.65 -1.72 2.84
N ALA A 104 8.70 -2.05 3.60
CA ALA A 104 9.10 -3.43 3.89
C ALA A 104 8.00 -4.37 4.44
N PRO A 105 7.07 -3.93 5.31
CA PRO A 105 5.99 -4.81 5.79
C PRO A 105 5.02 -5.26 4.70
N VAL A 106 4.76 -4.41 3.70
CA VAL A 106 3.85 -4.75 2.58
C VAL A 106 4.52 -5.80 1.69
N MET A 107 5.81 -5.64 1.45
CA MET A 107 6.62 -6.56 0.64
C MET A 107 6.78 -7.95 1.26
N ARG A 108 6.73 -8.04 2.60
CA ARG A 108 6.82 -9.31 3.34
C ARG A 108 5.47 -9.97 3.55
N ALA A 109 4.37 -9.27 3.28
CA ALA A 109 3.06 -9.90 3.31
C ALA A 109 3.02 -10.94 2.17
N PRO A 110 2.66 -12.21 2.46
CA PRO A 110 2.48 -13.17 1.39
C PRO A 110 1.48 -12.58 0.38
N ALA A 111 1.80 -12.67 -0.91
CA ALA A 111 0.82 -12.42 -1.95
C ALA A 111 -0.40 -13.24 -1.58
N VAL A 112 -1.55 -12.59 -1.45
CA VAL A 112 -2.78 -13.24 -1.03
C VAL A 112 -3.41 -13.97 -2.22
N ASP A 113 -2.58 -14.72 -2.94
CA ASP A 113 -2.98 -15.69 -3.93
C ASP A 113 -3.59 -16.86 -3.17
N GLY A 114 -4.88 -17.11 -3.41
CA GLY A 114 -5.59 -18.22 -2.80
C GLY A 114 -6.57 -17.86 -1.68
N ILE A 115 -6.86 -16.58 -1.39
CA ILE A 115 -8.06 -16.28 -0.56
C ILE A 115 -9.32 -16.81 -1.27
N ALA A 116 -9.41 -16.71 -2.60
CA ALA A 116 -10.55 -17.25 -3.34
C ALA A 116 -10.69 -18.77 -3.18
N GLU A 117 -9.58 -19.52 -3.23
CA GLU A 117 -9.57 -20.98 -3.03
C GLU A 117 -9.76 -21.36 -1.56
N THR A 118 -9.21 -20.61 -0.62
CA THR A 118 -9.42 -20.79 0.83
C THR A 118 -10.88 -20.52 1.20
N LEU A 119 -11.49 -19.46 0.65
CA LEU A 119 -12.92 -19.16 0.80
C LEU A 119 -13.81 -20.16 0.04
N ALA A 120 -13.36 -20.71 -1.09
CA ALA A 120 -14.06 -21.79 -1.78
C ALA A 120 -14.03 -23.08 -0.95
N GLY A 121 -12.91 -23.44 -0.33
CA GLY A 121 -12.80 -24.57 0.59
C GLY A 121 -13.69 -24.42 1.83
N LEU A 122 -13.80 -23.21 2.38
CA LEU A 122 -14.72 -22.90 3.48
C LEU A 122 -16.20 -22.95 3.06
N ARG A 123 -16.54 -22.69 1.78
CA ARG A 123 -17.91 -22.85 1.26
C ARG A 123 -18.31 -24.32 1.15
N VAL A 124 -17.40 -25.19 0.69
CA VAL A 124 -17.65 -26.64 0.57
C VAL A 124 -17.81 -27.29 1.95
N ALA A 125 -17.02 -26.88 2.95
CA ALA A 125 -17.13 -27.41 4.32
C ALA A 125 -18.49 -27.10 4.99
N ARG A 126 -19.27 -26.14 4.47
CA ARG A 126 -20.64 -25.85 4.95
C ARG A 126 -21.69 -26.74 4.30
N GLU A 127 -21.44 -27.29 3.11
CA GLU A 127 -22.39 -28.16 2.40
C GLU A 127 -22.34 -29.62 2.87
N GLU A 128 -21.22 -30.10 3.42
CA GLU A 128 -21.09 -31.45 4.00
C GLU A 128 -21.28 -31.51 5.53
N ALA A 129 -21.74 -30.44 6.17
CA ALA A 129 -22.11 -30.49 7.58
C ALA A 129 -23.52 -31.11 7.73
N ALA A 130 -23.56 -32.35 8.22
CA ALA A 130 -24.75 -33.07 8.68
C ALA A 130 -25.74 -32.20 9.48
N PRO A 131 -27.05 -32.52 9.50
CA PRO A 131 -28.07 -31.70 10.15
C PRO A 131 -27.72 -31.45 11.63
N ALA A 132 -27.68 -30.17 12.00
CA ALA A 132 -27.34 -29.74 13.34
C ALA A 132 -28.33 -30.28 14.39
N PRO A 133 -27.86 -30.70 15.58
CA PRO A 133 -28.74 -31.09 16.68
C PRO A 133 -29.58 -29.88 17.17
N PRO A 134 -30.80 -30.11 17.68
CA PRO A 134 -31.72 -29.04 18.05
C PRO A 134 -31.23 -28.37 19.34
N GLY A 135 -30.70 -27.15 19.23
CA GLY A 135 -30.32 -26.37 20.41
C GLY A 135 -29.16 -25.42 20.16
N GLY A 136 -29.35 -24.42 19.29
CA GLY A 136 -28.36 -23.38 19.05
C GLY A 136 -29.05 -22.11 18.60
N GLY A 137 -29.27 -21.17 19.54
CA GLY A 137 -29.98 -19.92 19.29
C GLY A 137 -29.36 -19.12 18.16
N ASP A 138 -30.20 -18.74 17.20
CA ASP A 138 -29.86 -18.05 15.96
C ASP A 138 -29.13 -16.72 16.24
N ILE A 139 -27.89 -16.63 15.79
CA ILE A 139 -27.06 -15.42 15.85
C ILE A 139 -27.73 -14.27 15.08
N ALA A 140 -28.50 -14.59 14.01
CA ALA A 140 -29.24 -13.59 13.27
C ALA A 140 -30.33 -12.91 14.12
N ALA A 141 -30.97 -13.65 15.03
CA ALA A 141 -31.93 -13.09 15.98
C ALA A 141 -31.27 -12.12 16.98
N ARG A 142 -30.05 -12.43 17.45
CA ARG A 142 -29.28 -11.53 18.33
C ARG A 142 -28.84 -10.25 17.61
N LEU A 143 -28.46 -10.35 16.34
CA LEU A 143 -28.08 -9.19 15.52
C LEU A 143 -29.28 -8.29 15.20
N ALA A 144 -30.45 -8.87 14.94
CA ALA A 144 -31.68 -8.12 14.74
C ALA A 144 -32.08 -7.30 15.99
N GLN A 145 -31.91 -7.86 17.19
CA GLN A 145 -32.19 -7.16 18.46
C GLN A 145 -31.23 -6.00 18.74
N LEU A 146 -29.97 -6.11 18.31
CA LEU A 146 -28.99 -5.02 18.45
C LEU A 146 -29.27 -3.86 17.49
N SER A 147 -29.85 -4.15 16.31
CA SER A 147 -30.22 -3.12 15.32
C SER A 147 -31.43 -2.28 15.74
N ILE A 148 -32.37 -2.86 16.48
CA ILE A 148 -33.60 -2.19 16.93
C ILE A 148 -33.37 -1.27 18.14
N SER A 149 -32.27 -1.46 18.88
CA SER A 149 -31.97 -0.71 20.11
C SER A 149 -31.31 0.67 19.89
N ARG A 150 -31.34 1.23 18.67
CA ARG A 150 -30.99 2.65 18.46
C ARG A 150 -32.25 3.51 18.47
N ALA A 151 -32.66 3.89 19.67
CA ALA A 151 -33.46 5.09 19.95
C ALA A 151 -32.77 5.83 21.10
#